data_AF-A0A6N8BHZ1-F1
#
_entry.id   AF-A0A6N8BHZ1-F1
#
_cell.length_a   1.000
_cell.length_b   1.000
_cell.length_c   1.000
_cell.angle_alpha   90.00
_cell.angle_beta   90.00
_cell.angle_gamma   90.00
#
_symmetry.space_group_name_H-M   'P 1'
#
loop_
_entity.id
_entity.type
_entity.pdbx_description
1 polymer ?
#
loop_
_entity_poly.entity_id
_entity_poly.type
_entity_poly.pdbx_seq_one_letter_code
_entity_poly.pdbx_strand_id
1 'polypeptide(L)'
;MLKMTKLFWEVRTLSQAVMDKAAELGNLITETKEYADVKEKQSAMFKDGNAVELLQAYDELKKTQKEKQEKGEQLTDEDTKAMENAEAQLSGNATINGFFEAQNKFQQLLNSAIETVIKPCREN
;
A
#
# COMPACT_ATOMS: atom_id res chain seq x y z
N MET A 1 -34.08 -31.57 10.56
CA MET A 1 -32.84 -31.74 9.77
C MET A 1 -32.84 -30.95 8.44
N LEU A 2 -33.89 -30.99 7.61
CA LEU A 2 -33.94 -30.25 6.33
C LEU A 2 -33.83 -28.71 6.40
N LYS A 3 -34.28 -28.06 7.48
CA LYS A 3 -34.16 -26.59 7.62
C LYS A 3 -32.72 -26.12 7.89
N MET A 4 -31.94 -26.90 8.64
CA MET A 4 -30.55 -26.58 8.99
C MET A 4 -29.62 -26.69 7.78
N THR A 5 -29.81 -27.69 6.92
CA THR A 5 -29.05 -27.84 5.68
C THR A 5 -29.38 -26.74 4.65
N LYS A 6 -30.65 -26.30 4.58
CA LYS A 6 -31.06 -25.18 3.71
C LYS A 6 -30.44 -23.84 4.14
N LEU A 7 -30.51 -23.52 5.44
CA LEU A 7 -29.87 -22.32 6.01
C LEU A 7 -28.34 -22.32 5.81
N PHE A 8 -27.68 -23.46 6.01
CA PHE A 8 -26.24 -23.59 5.81
C PHE A 8 -25.82 -23.38 4.34
N TRP A 9 -26.64 -23.86 3.39
CA TRP A 9 -26.40 -23.65 1.96
C TRP A 9 -26.69 -22.20 1.53
N GLU A 10 -27.80 -21.61 2.00
CA GLU A 10 -28.19 -20.22 1.72
C GLU A 10 -27.17 -19.20 2.24
N VAL A 11 -26.67 -19.38 3.48
CA VAL A 11 -25.61 -18.52 4.04
C VAL A 11 -24.31 -18.66 3.25
N ARG A 12 -23.92 -19.88 2.86
CA ARG A 12 -22.73 -20.13 2.03
C ARG A 12 -22.85 -19.46 0.66
N THR A 13 -24.03 -19.48 0.04
CA THR A 13 -24.27 -18.79 -1.25
C THR A 13 -24.29 -17.27 -1.13
N LEU A 14 -24.77 -16.74 -0.01
CA LEU A 14 -24.79 -15.29 0.24
C LEU A 14 -23.36 -14.76 0.43
N SER A 15 -22.51 -15.49 1.17
CA SER A 15 -21.08 -15.17 1.29
C SER A 15 -20.38 -15.20 -0.07
N GLN A 16 -20.73 -16.13 -0.97
CA GLN A 16 -20.15 -16.17 -2.31
C GLN A 16 -20.52 -14.94 -3.14
N ALA A 17 -21.79 -14.53 -3.14
CA ALA A 17 -22.23 -13.35 -3.90
C ALA A 17 -21.51 -12.05 -3.47
N VAL A 18 -21.23 -11.90 -2.16
CA VAL A 18 -20.42 -10.78 -1.64
C VAL A 18 -18.99 -10.85 -2.18
N MET A 19 -18.36 -12.04 -2.18
CA MET A 19 -17.01 -12.22 -2.69
C MET A 19 -16.92 -11.96 -4.20
N ASP A 20 -17.94 -12.37 -4.96
CA ASP A 20 -18.00 -12.11 -6.41
C ASP A 20 -18.07 -10.60 -6.69
N LYS A 21 -18.86 -9.86 -5.90
CA LYS A 21 -18.92 -8.39 -6.00
C LYS A 21 -17.65 -7.70 -5.55
N ALA A 22 -16.96 -8.21 -4.55
CA ALA A 22 -15.65 -7.71 -4.15
C ALA A 22 -14.60 -7.94 -5.24
N ALA A 23 -14.63 -9.09 -5.92
CA ALA A 23 -13.75 -9.37 -7.06
C ALA A 23 -14.04 -8.46 -8.26
N GLU A 24 -15.32 -8.24 -8.58
CA GLU A 24 -15.73 -7.27 -9.62
C GLU A 24 -15.23 -5.87 -9.31
N LEU A 25 -15.40 -5.39 -8.07
CA LEU A 25 -14.86 -4.10 -7.63
C LEU A 25 -13.33 -4.06 -7.74
N GLY A 26 -12.65 -5.14 -7.34
CA GLY A 26 -11.20 -5.26 -7.48
C GLY A 26 -10.72 -5.11 -8.92
N ASN A 27 -11.43 -5.72 -9.88
CA ASN A 27 -11.13 -5.57 -11.31
C ASN A 27 -11.36 -4.14 -11.79
N LEU A 28 -12.47 -3.51 -11.41
CA LEU A 28 -12.73 -2.12 -11.79
C LEU A 28 -11.69 -1.16 -11.21
N ILE A 29 -11.18 -1.44 -10.00
CA ILE A 29 -10.12 -0.65 -9.38
C ILE A 29 -8.82 -0.70 -10.21
N THR A 30 -8.45 -1.85 -10.78
CA THR A 30 -7.23 -1.95 -11.61
C THR A 30 -7.37 -1.29 -12.97
N GLU A 31 -8.59 -0.99 -13.41
CA GLU A 31 -8.87 -0.24 -14.64
C GLU A 31 -8.88 1.30 -14.42
N THR A 32 -8.73 1.75 -13.18
CA THR A 32 -8.74 3.19 -12.84
C THR A 32 -7.49 3.91 -13.33
N LYS A 33 -7.65 5.23 -13.58
CA LYS A 33 -6.52 6.09 -13.90
C LYS A 33 -5.50 6.13 -12.77
N GLU A 34 -5.94 6.13 -11.52
CA GLU A 34 -5.09 6.16 -10.34
C GLU A 34 -4.19 4.92 -10.29
N TYR A 35 -4.72 3.73 -10.60
CA TYR A 35 -3.90 2.51 -10.69
C TYR A 35 -2.90 2.58 -11.85
N ALA A 36 -3.35 3.02 -13.03
CA ALA A 36 -2.47 3.19 -14.20
C ALA A 36 -1.32 4.19 -13.92
N ASP A 37 -1.64 5.32 -13.27
CA ASP A 37 -0.67 6.34 -12.87
C ASP A 37 0.36 5.76 -11.87
N VAL A 38 -0.06 4.93 -10.90
CA VAL A 38 0.87 4.22 -10.00
C VAL A 38 1.85 3.34 -10.80
N LYS A 39 1.35 2.58 -11.77
CA LYS A 39 2.20 1.70 -12.60
C LYS A 39 3.19 2.49 -13.45
N GLU A 40 2.76 3.60 -14.03
CA GLU A 40 3.61 4.49 -14.82
C GLU A 40 4.72 5.10 -13.95
N LYS A 41 4.36 5.73 -12.83
CA LYS A 41 5.33 6.40 -11.94
C LYS A 41 6.27 5.41 -11.27
N GLN A 42 5.80 4.22 -10.93
CA GLN A 42 6.65 3.12 -10.48
C GLN A 42 7.69 2.75 -11.54
N SER A 43 7.28 2.60 -12.81
CA SER A 43 8.21 2.29 -13.90
C SER A 43 9.22 3.41 -14.12
N ALA A 44 8.80 4.68 -14.04
CA ALA A 44 9.69 5.83 -14.17
C ALA A 44 10.74 5.87 -13.04
N MET A 45 10.31 5.65 -11.80
CA MET A 45 11.19 5.59 -10.63
C MET A 45 12.24 4.47 -10.76
N PHE A 46 11.85 3.27 -11.18
CA PHE A 46 12.82 2.16 -11.35
C PHE A 46 13.74 2.32 -12.56
N LYS A 47 13.42 3.21 -13.51
CA LYS A 47 14.30 3.57 -14.63
C LYS A 47 15.25 4.71 -14.29
N ASP A 48 14.99 5.44 -13.20
CA ASP A 48 15.86 6.47 -12.67
C ASP A 48 16.95 5.81 -11.80
N GLY A 49 18.17 5.73 -12.35
CA GLY A 49 19.30 5.10 -11.64
C GLY A 49 19.61 5.77 -10.29
N ASN A 50 19.46 7.09 -10.19
CA ASN A 50 19.66 7.81 -8.95
C ASN A 50 18.59 7.42 -7.92
N ALA A 51 17.31 7.37 -8.33
CA ALA A 51 16.24 6.91 -7.45
C ALA A 51 16.47 5.49 -6.92
N VAL A 52 16.93 4.58 -7.78
CA VAL A 52 17.25 3.19 -7.38
C VAL A 52 18.37 3.17 -6.35
N GLU A 53 19.46 3.92 -6.57
CA GLU A 53 20.58 4.00 -5.63
C GLU A 53 20.16 4.58 -4.28
N LEU A 54 19.36 5.65 -4.27
CA LEU A 54 18.85 6.26 -3.04
C LEU A 54 17.96 5.29 -2.24
N LEU A 55 17.07 4.56 -2.93
CA LEU A 55 16.21 3.56 -2.29
C LEU A 55 17.03 2.41 -1.70
N GLN A 56 18.04 1.92 -2.41
CA GLN A 56 18.95 0.88 -1.90
C GLN A 56 19.70 1.35 -0.66
N ALA A 57 20.29 2.54 -0.70
CA ALA A 57 21.03 3.10 0.43
C ALA A 57 20.12 3.28 1.66
N TYR A 58 18.89 3.74 1.46
CA TYR A 58 17.91 3.88 2.53
C TYR A 58 17.47 2.54 3.14
N ASP A 59 17.23 1.53 2.31
CA ASP A 59 16.85 0.18 2.77
C ASP A 59 18.00 -0.49 3.55
N GLU A 60 19.24 -0.33 3.09
CA GLU A 60 20.43 -0.80 3.81
C GLU A 60 20.55 -0.13 5.18
N LEU A 61 20.37 1.19 5.24
CA LEU A 61 20.43 1.93 6.50
C LEU A 61 19.34 1.48 7.48
N LYS A 62 18.10 1.30 7.01
CA LYS A 62 16.99 0.75 7.81
C LYS A 62 17.33 -0.63 8.36
N LYS A 63 17.89 -1.50 7.53
CA LYS A 63 18.30 -2.85 7.95
C LYS A 63 19.37 -2.78 9.03
N THR A 64 20.41 -1.98 8.85
CA THR A 64 21.47 -1.81 9.86
C THR A 64 20.92 -1.27 11.18
N GLN A 65 20.06 -0.25 11.15
CA GLN A 65 19.45 0.29 12.37
C GLN A 65 18.55 -0.74 13.07
N LYS A 66 17.75 -1.49 12.31
CA LYS A 66 16.92 -2.57 12.85
C LYS A 66 17.78 -3.65 13.51
N GLU A 67 18.87 -4.08 12.89
CA GLU A 67 19.80 -5.06 13.47
C GLU A 67 20.43 -4.58 14.77
N LYS A 68 20.80 -3.29 14.88
CA LYS A 68 21.28 -2.69 16.14
C LYS A 68 20.22 -2.79 17.23
N GLN A 69 18.99 -2.38 16.93
CA GLN A 69 17.88 -2.44 17.87
C GLN A 69 17.57 -3.88 18.33
N GLU A 70 17.60 -4.85 17.41
CA GLU A 70 17.39 -6.27 17.72
C GLU A 70 18.49 -6.84 18.63
N LYS A 71 19.71 -6.32 18.54
CA LYS A 71 20.83 -6.65 19.46
C LYS A 71 20.76 -5.91 20.80
N GLY A 72 19.78 -5.03 20.99
CA GLY A 72 19.66 -4.17 22.17
C GLY A 72 20.64 -2.99 22.18
N GLU A 73 21.28 -2.69 21.05
CA GLU A 73 22.13 -1.53 20.89
C GLU A 73 21.28 -0.27 20.70
N GLN A 74 21.71 0.83 21.32
CA GLN A 74 21.08 2.14 21.11
C GLN A 74 21.56 2.74 19.78
N LEU A 75 20.64 3.36 19.05
CA LEU A 75 20.99 4.15 17.86
C LEU A 75 21.75 5.41 18.30
N THR A 76 22.84 5.72 17.61
CA THR A 76 23.63 6.93 17.90
C THR A 76 23.05 8.16 17.21
N ASP A 77 23.57 9.35 17.57
CA ASP A 77 23.24 10.59 16.87
C ASP A 77 23.67 10.55 15.40
N GLU A 78 24.78 9.88 15.08
CA GLU A 78 25.21 9.65 13.70
C GLU A 78 24.24 8.75 12.93
N ASP A 79 23.72 7.69 13.55
CA ASP A 79 22.69 6.83 12.94
C ASP A 79 21.44 7.65 12.60
N THR A 80 21.01 8.50 13.54
CA THR A 80 19.85 9.38 13.36
C THR A 80 20.07 10.36 12.21
N LYS A 81 21.20 11.06 12.19
CA LYS A 81 21.55 11.98 11.10
C LYS A 81 21.67 11.31 9.74
N ALA A 82 22.22 10.09 9.69
CA ALA A 82 22.30 9.33 8.45
C ALA A 82 20.89 9.04 7.90
N MET A 83 19.94 8.72 8.78
CA MET A 83 18.55 8.46 8.39
C MET A 83 17.87 9.73 7.88
N GLU A 84 17.98 10.83 8.62
CA GLU A 84 17.41 12.12 8.22
C GLU A 84 17.94 12.58 6.85
N ASN A 85 19.25 12.42 6.61
CA ASN A 85 19.86 12.77 5.33
C ASN A 85 19.35 11.88 4.18
N ALA A 86 19.21 10.58 4.41
CA ALA A 86 18.67 9.66 3.41
C ALA A 86 17.21 9.99 3.08
N GLU A 87 16.39 10.32 4.09
CA GLU A 87 15.00 10.76 3.90
C GLU A 87 14.91 12.09 3.13
N ALA A 88 15.79 13.04 3.42
CA ALA A 88 15.88 14.29 2.68
C ALA A 88 16.26 14.06 1.20
N GLN A 89 17.17 13.13 0.92
CA GLN A 89 17.55 12.80 -0.46
C GLN A 89 16.41 12.11 -1.22
N LEU A 90 15.73 11.15 -0.59
CA LEU A 90 14.55 10.51 -1.18
C LEU A 90 13.45 11.52 -1.50
N SER A 91 13.13 12.40 -0.55
CA SER A 91 12.11 13.45 -0.73
C SER A 91 12.56 14.57 -1.69
N GLY A 92 13.86 14.67 -1.99
CA GLY A 92 14.39 15.56 -3.02
C GLY A 92 14.31 14.97 -4.43
N ASN A 93 14.12 13.64 -4.58
CA ASN A 93 14.09 12.99 -5.88
C ASN A 93 12.67 13.06 -6.50
N ALA A 94 12.60 13.64 -7.70
CA ALA A 94 11.32 13.89 -8.38
C ALA A 94 10.57 12.62 -8.79
N THR A 95 11.26 11.54 -9.18
CA THR A 95 10.61 10.30 -9.63
C THR A 95 10.10 9.49 -8.45
N ILE A 96 10.82 9.50 -7.33
CA ILE A 96 10.39 8.94 -6.05
C ILE A 96 9.15 9.67 -5.54
N ASN A 97 9.19 11.01 -5.49
CA ASN A 97 8.02 11.81 -5.09
C ASN A 97 6.82 11.58 -5.99
N GLY A 98 7.02 11.54 -7.32
CA GLY A 98 5.96 11.28 -8.27
C GLY A 98 5.30 9.91 -8.06
N PHE A 99 6.07 8.89 -7.67
CA PHE A 99 5.54 7.60 -7.30
C PHE A 99 4.74 7.65 -5.98
N PHE A 100 5.26 8.29 -4.94
CA PHE A 100 4.54 8.44 -3.66
C PHE A 100 3.24 9.22 -3.81
N GLU A 101 3.23 10.30 -4.59
CA GLU A 101 2.00 11.06 -4.87
C GLU A 101 0.95 10.22 -5.60
N ALA A 102 1.37 9.44 -6.61
CA ALA A 102 0.47 8.53 -7.33
C ALA A 102 -0.09 7.45 -6.38
N GLN A 103 0.76 6.87 -5.53
CA GLN A 103 0.35 5.89 -4.52
C GLN A 103 -0.64 6.47 -3.53
N ASN A 104 -0.42 7.70 -3.04
CA ASN A 104 -1.34 8.39 -2.13
C ASN A 104 -2.72 8.61 -2.77
N LYS A 105 -2.77 9.06 -4.03
CA LYS A 105 -4.04 9.23 -4.76
C LYS A 105 -4.77 7.89 -4.94
N PHE A 106 -4.05 6.84 -5.30
CA PHE A 106 -4.64 5.51 -5.39
C PHE A 106 -5.15 4.99 -4.04
N GLN A 107 -4.42 5.24 -2.95
CA GLN A 107 -4.87 4.88 -1.60
C GLN A 107 -6.13 5.66 -1.18
N GLN A 108 -6.24 6.94 -1.55
CA GLN A 108 -7.45 7.72 -1.32
C GLN A 108 -8.65 7.11 -2.05
N LEU A 109 -8.48 6.72 -3.33
CA LEU A 109 -9.51 6.02 -4.09
C LEU A 109 -9.95 4.73 -3.40
N LEU A 110 -9.00 3.89 -2.98
CA LEU A 110 -9.29 2.64 -2.25
C LEU A 110 -10.08 2.89 -0.97
N ASN A 111 -9.66 3.88 -0.17
CA ASN A 111 -10.33 4.24 1.07
C ASN A 111 -11.77 4.72 0.81
N SER A 112 -11.98 5.56 -0.20
CA SER A 112 -13.32 6.03 -0.59
C SER A 112 -14.21 4.90 -1.11
N ALA A 113 -13.66 3.95 -1.87
CA ALA A 113 -14.39 2.78 -2.31
C ALA A 113 -14.82 1.90 -1.12
N ILE A 114 -13.90 1.62 -0.19
CA ILE A 114 -14.18 0.85 1.04
C ILE A 114 -15.23 1.56 1.89
N GLU A 115 -15.10 2.87 2.09
CA GLU A 115 -16.09 3.65 2.85
C GLU A 115 -17.47 3.58 2.19
N THR A 116 -17.55 3.68 0.87
CA THR A 116 -18.81 3.58 0.11
C THR A 116 -19.47 2.22 0.29
N VAL A 117 -18.69 1.13 0.29
CA VAL A 117 -19.20 -0.23 0.53
C VAL A 117 -19.73 -0.40 1.96
N ILE A 118 -19.08 0.21 2.95
CA ILE A 118 -19.42 0.05 4.37
C ILE A 118 -20.52 1.01 4.84
N LYS A 119 -20.66 2.19 4.22
CA LYS A 119 -21.60 3.24 4.65
C LYS A 119 -23.05 2.75 4.87
N PRO A 120 -23.66 1.93 3.99
CA PRO A 120 -25.02 1.40 4.21
C PRO A 120 -25.17 0.57 5.49
N CYS A 121 -24.09 0.01 6.04
CA CYS A 121 -24.12 -0.75 7.30
C CYS A 121 -24.12 0.15 8.56
N ARG A 122 -23.87 1.46 8.45
CA ARG A 122 -23.82 2.38 9.61
C ARG A 122 -25.10 3.15 9.87
N GLU A 123 -26.03 3.21 8.92
CA GLU A 123 -27.25 4.01 9.01
C GLU A 123 -28.53 3.19 9.32
N ASN A 124 -28.39 1.93 9.78
CA ASN A 124 -29.50 1.10 10.27
C ASN A 124 -29.32 0.71 11.73
#